data_AF-A0A1A8XKB2-F1
#
_entry.id   AF-A0A1A8XKB2-F1
#
_cell.length_a   1.000
_cell.length_b   1.000
_cell.length_c   1.000
_cell.angle_alpha   90.00
_cell.angle_beta   90.00
_cell.angle_gamma   90.00
#
_symmetry.space_group_name_H-M   'P 1'
#
loop_
_entity.id
_entity.type
_entity.pdbx_description
1 polymer ?
#
loop_
_entity_poly.entity_id
_entity_poly.type
_entity_poly.pdbx_seq_one_letter_code
_entity_poly.pdbx_strand_id
1 'polypeptide(L)'
;MLQAMAQMKQGASADCEGLDGLARLALSGGLRDRFDSAGWLGAEQSPGLAPHLAQKLLTQPGQRLTSTLDADLQRFAVATLQRQLRGIARQNAEDGAVLVLDNASGEVLAWVGSSGALSDAPEVDGVTALRQAGSTLKPFLYALAFERRDLTAASLIDDSPLALTTGNGLYVPQNYEPQYRGWVSARMALGGSLNVPAVRTLVRIGPEAFRDHLYAFGFKSLTENGEHYGFSLALGSAETSLLMLANGYRTLANGGLWSPLHVTQGASHRPCVEGGCSGVFAAKSERSKQPELASRRVADAAAVFIVADILSDRAARVGTFGLESWLATPYWSAAKTGTSKDMRDNWCVGFSSRYTVAVWVGNAAGEAMHDVSGISGAAPIWREVMDRLHRGGSHPPSVAKPPPAGVARQSIRFEPADKIDEVARQEWFVAGTGMSVVRLAEGKALAHIAYPGQGTIIALDADIPPERQRIALQLSGSPAPGWQWRIDGKPAGMASDDVLWRPSPGHHHLVLADANGRELETVRFEVRALKGKRAK
;
A
#
# COMPACT_ATOMS: atom_id res chain seq x y z
N MET A 1 -5.61 53.00 63.42
CA MET A 1 -5.95 51.60 63.79
C MET A 1 -7.27 51.13 63.17
N LEU A 2 -8.33 51.96 63.10
CA LEU A 2 -9.63 51.59 62.50
C LEU A 2 -9.64 51.42 60.96
N GLN A 3 -8.76 52.10 60.21
CA GLN A 3 -8.65 51.92 58.74
C GLN A 3 -7.95 50.61 58.33
N ALA A 4 -7.07 50.06 59.17
CA ALA A 4 -6.36 48.81 58.88
C ALA A 4 -7.27 47.57 59.00
N MET A 5 -8.28 47.60 59.88
CA MET A 5 -9.24 46.51 60.03
C MET A 5 -10.30 46.47 58.91
N ALA A 6 -10.56 47.60 58.24
CA ALA A 6 -11.47 47.66 57.09
C ALA A 6 -10.85 47.07 55.81
N GLN A 7 -9.55 47.27 55.59
CA GLN A 7 -8.82 46.64 54.47
C GLN A 7 -8.65 45.13 54.65
N MET A 8 -8.47 44.63 55.87
CA MET A 8 -8.43 43.18 56.14
C MET A 8 -9.77 42.48 55.86
N LYS A 9 -10.91 43.14 56.10
CA LYS A 9 -12.24 42.58 55.77
C LYS A 9 -12.54 42.54 54.27
N GLN A 10 -11.99 43.47 53.49
CA GLN A 10 -12.13 43.46 52.02
C GLN A 10 -11.23 42.42 51.35
N GLY A 11 -10.04 42.12 51.92
CA GLY A 11 -9.19 41.01 51.44
C GLY A 11 -9.86 39.65 51.61
N ALA A 12 -10.52 39.43 52.75
CA ALA A 12 -11.19 38.16 53.05
C ALA A 12 -12.42 37.88 52.16
N SER A 13 -13.12 38.90 51.63
CA SER A 13 -14.24 38.67 50.71
C SER A 13 -13.79 38.34 49.29
N ALA A 14 -12.64 38.88 48.85
CA ALA A 14 -12.03 38.55 47.57
C ALA A 14 -11.48 37.11 47.54
N ASP A 15 -10.93 36.63 48.66
CA ASP A 15 -10.50 35.24 48.81
C ASP A 15 -11.68 34.24 48.75
N CYS A 16 -12.85 34.63 49.25
CA CYS A 16 -14.07 33.81 49.16
C CYS A 16 -14.66 33.76 47.74
N GLU A 17 -14.64 34.87 46.98
CA GLU A 17 -15.05 34.86 45.56
C GLU A 17 -14.09 34.02 44.69
N GLY A 18 -12.79 34.01 45.02
CA GLY A 18 -11.81 33.13 44.38
C GLY A 18 -12.09 31.64 44.63
N LEU A 19 -12.55 31.29 45.84
CA LEU A 19 -12.93 29.92 46.20
C LEU A 19 -14.20 29.45 45.49
N ASP A 20 -15.20 30.31 45.31
CA ASP A 20 -16.40 30.00 44.54
C ASP A 20 -16.10 29.84 43.03
N GLY A 21 -15.17 30.64 42.50
CA GLY A 21 -14.65 30.47 41.14
C GLY A 21 -13.95 29.12 40.95
N LEU A 22 -13.14 28.72 41.93
CA LEU A 22 -12.44 27.42 41.94
C LEU A 22 -13.40 26.23 42.09
N ALA A 23 -14.43 26.36 42.93
CA ALA A 23 -15.47 25.35 43.10
C ALA A 23 -16.30 25.16 41.83
N ARG A 24 -16.65 26.26 41.14
CA ARG A 24 -17.32 26.19 39.83
C ARG A 24 -16.44 25.56 38.74
N LEU A 25 -15.14 25.83 38.74
CA LEU A 25 -14.19 25.19 37.83
C LEU A 25 -14.00 23.69 38.13
N ALA A 26 -14.08 23.29 39.41
CA ALA A 26 -13.97 21.90 39.84
C ALA A 26 -15.22 21.10 39.47
N LEU A 27 -16.40 21.68 39.68
CA LEU A 27 -17.69 21.04 39.39
C LEU A 27 -18.06 21.01 37.90
N SER A 28 -17.48 21.92 37.09
CA SER A 28 -17.61 21.92 35.61
C SER A 28 -16.56 21.05 34.89
N GLY A 29 -15.69 20.36 35.63
CA GLY A 29 -14.67 19.45 35.07
C GLY A 29 -13.37 20.11 34.60
N GLY A 30 -13.25 21.44 34.65
CA GLY A 30 -12.07 22.18 34.18
C GLY A 30 -10.79 21.97 34.97
N LEU A 31 -10.87 21.42 36.20
CA LEU A 31 -9.70 21.04 37.00
C LEU A 31 -9.20 19.61 36.73
N ARG A 32 -10.01 18.73 36.13
CA ARG A 32 -9.56 17.38 35.78
C ARG A 32 -8.57 17.38 34.61
N ASP A 33 -8.68 18.35 33.70
CA ASP A 33 -7.72 18.53 32.58
C ASP A 33 -6.35 19.09 32.99
N ARG A 34 -6.20 19.62 34.21
CA ARG A 34 -4.94 20.29 34.65
C ARG A 34 -4.08 19.49 35.61
N PHE A 35 -4.58 18.42 36.24
CA PHE A 35 -3.81 17.71 37.27
C PHE A 35 -2.89 16.60 36.76
N ASP A 36 -3.08 16.09 35.54
CA ASP A 36 -2.11 15.15 34.92
C ASP A 36 -0.92 15.87 34.25
N SER A 37 -0.89 17.21 34.25
CA SER A 37 0.13 18.02 33.56
C SER A 37 0.98 18.92 34.47
N ALA A 38 0.90 18.80 35.80
CA ALA A 38 1.63 19.67 36.72
C ALA A 38 2.90 19.03 37.31
N GLY A 39 3.88 18.74 36.44
CA GLY A 39 5.28 18.58 36.86
C GLY A 39 5.94 19.95 37.04
N TRP A 40 6.10 20.39 38.29
CA TRP A 40 7.01 21.44 38.80
C TRP A 40 7.35 22.63 37.87
N LEU A 41 6.65 23.75 38.12
CA LEU A 41 7.04 25.15 37.93
C LEU A 41 8.35 25.42 37.13
N GLY A 42 8.20 25.84 35.87
CA GLY A 42 9.23 26.69 35.22
C GLY A 42 9.66 26.31 33.80
N ALA A 43 9.18 25.21 33.22
CA ALA A 43 9.33 24.96 31.78
C ALA A 43 7.96 25.11 31.13
N GLU A 44 7.81 26.05 30.19
CA GLU A 44 6.77 25.96 29.17
C GLU A 44 6.93 24.59 28.49
N GLN A 45 6.20 23.59 28.97
CA GLN A 45 6.17 22.27 28.36
C GLN A 45 5.46 22.43 27.02
N SER A 46 6.25 22.62 25.96
CA SER A 46 5.75 22.52 24.61
C SER A 46 5.00 21.18 24.52
N PRO A 47 3.69 21.18 24.20
CA PRO A 47 2.91 19.96 24.14
C PRO A 47 3.63 19.04 23.17
N GLY A 48 4.12 17.88 23.62
CA GLY A 48 4.97 17.02 22.80
C GLY A 48 4.29 16.72 21.46
N LEU A 49 4.69 17.43 20.39
CA LEU A 49 3.93 17.46 19.13
C LEU A 49 4.09 16.17 18.32
N ALA A 50 5.22 15.48 18.51
CA ALA A 50 5.56 14.23 17.85
C ALA A 50 6.34 13.32 18.83
N PRO A 51 5.70 12.84 19.91
CA PRO A 51 6.40 12.14 21.00
C PRO A 51 7.12 10.89 20.53
N HIS A 52 6.48 10.11 19.64
CA HIS A 52 7.08 8.91 19.03
C HIS A 52 8.37 9.20 18.26
N LEU A 53 8.37 10.22 17.39
CA LEU A 53 9.57 10.57 16.65
C LEU A 53 10.63 11.16 17.57
N ALA A 54 10.23 12.00 18.54
CA ALA A 54 11.13 12.58 19.51
C ALA A 54 11.84 11.49 20.34
N GLN A 55 11.11 10.48 20.83
CA GLN A 55 11.68 9.36 21.57
C GLN A 55 12.67 8.53 20.72
N LYS A 56 12.39 8.40 19.42
CA LYS A 56 13.28 7.71 18.48
C LYS A 56 14.57 8.49 18.14
N LEU A 57 14.53 9.82 18.22
CA LEU A 57 15.67 10.68 17.87
C LEU A 57 16.51 11.13 19.07
N LEU A 58 15.88 11.33 20.23
CA LEU A 58 16.52 11.83 21.44
C LEU A 58 16.89 10.64 22.34
N THR A 59 18.17 10.31 22.33
CA THR A 59 18.73 9.13 23.04
C THR A 59 19.40 9.49 24.36
N GLN A 60 19.68 10.78 24.58
CA GLN A 60 20.40 11.27 25.76
C GLN A 60 19.65 12.45 26.40
N PRO A 61 19.60 12.54 27.74
CA PRO A 61 19.06 13.72 28.43
C PRO A 61 19.73 15.02 27.97
N GLY A 62 18.93 16.07 27.73
CA GLY A 62 19.43 17.38 27.29
C GLY A 62 19.82 17.47 25.81
N GLN A 63 19.75 16.37 25.05
CA GLN A 63 20.01 16.38 23.61
C GLN A 63 19.02 17.31 22.88
N ARG A 64 19.54 18.10 21.94
CA ARG A 64 18.73 18.96 21.05
C ARG A 64 19.03 18.61 19.60
N LEU A 65 17.96 18.44 18.80
CA LEU A 65 18.04 18.14 17.38
C LEU A 65 16.99 18.96 16.63
N THR A 66 17.35 19.48 15.46
CA THR A 66 16.41 20.12 14.53
C THR A 66 15.89 19.06 13.56
N SER A 67 14.60 18.75 13.65
CA SER A 67 13.93 17.84 12.72
C SER A 67 13.49 18.56 11.44
N THR A 68 13.00 17.78 10.48
CA THR A 68 12.37 18.29 9.25
C THR A 68 10.87 18.54 9.41
N LEU A 69 10.31 18.31 10.61
CA LEU A 69 8.87 18.47 10.83
C LEU A 69 8.47 19.94 10.74
N ASP A 70 7.40 20.20 10.00
CA ASP A 70 6.72 21.49 10.01
C ASP A 70 5.75 21.52 11.19
N ALA A 71 5.95 22.44 12.12
CA ALA A 71 5.21 22.47 13.38
C ALA A 71 3.70 22.76 13.18
N ASP A 72 3.34 23.57 12.18
CA ASP A 72 1.94 23.93 11.93
C ASP A 72 1.20 22.80 11.22
N LEU A 73 1.87 22.15 10.26
CA LEU A 73 1.38 20.93 9.62
C LEU A 73 1.23 19.79 10.64
N GLN A 74 2.21 19.61 11.52
CA GLN A 74 2.16 18.59 12.57
C GLN A 74 0.94 18.79 13.48
N ARG A 75 0.73 20.01 14.00
CA ARG A 75 -0.44 20.33 14.83
C ARG A 75 -1.75 20.11 14.07
N PHE A 76 -1.80 20.51 12.81
CA PHE A 76 -2.97 20.32 11.97
C PHE A 76 -3.27 18.82 11.74
N ALA A 77 -2.25 18.01 11.47
CA ALA A 77 -2.40 16.58 11.27
C ALA A 77 -2.92 15.87 12.53
N VAL A 78 -2.38 16.21 13.71
CA VAL A 78 -2.87 15.69 15.00
C VAL A 78 -4.34 16.04 15.22
N ALA A 79 -4.70 17.32 15.05
CA ALA A 79 -6.06 17.79 15.26
C ALA A 79 -7.06 17.15 14.28
N THR A 80 -6.67 16.99 13.01
CA THR A 80 -7.49 16.35 11.97
C THR A 80 -7.69 14.87 12.24
N LEU A 81 -6.64 14.13 12.63
CA LEU A 81 -6.75 12.73 13.03
C LEU A 81 -7.74 12.56 14.19
N GLN A 82 -7.53 13.32 15.28
CA GLN A 82 -8.38 13.21 16.48
C GLN A 82 -9.84 13.59 16.20
N ARG A 83 -10.08 14.61 15.37
CA ARG A 83 -11.45 15.01 15.00
C ARG A 83 -12.15 13.90 14.21
N GLN A 84 -11.48 13.29 13.25
CA GLN A 84 -12.06 12.19 12.48
C GLN A 84 -12.39 11.00 13.39
N LEU A 85 -11.45 10.57 14.24
CA LEU A 85 -11.64 9.43 15.12
C LEU A 85 -12.80 9.64 16.10
N ARG A 86 -12.95 10.84 16.69
CA ARG A 86 -14.14 11.17 17.50
C ARG A 86 -15.45 11.03 16.72
N GLY A 87 -15.44 11.36 15.43
CA GLY A 87 -16.59 11.22 14.53
C GLY A 87 -16.96 9.77 14.22
N ILE A 88 -15.97 8.86 14.26
CA ILE A 88 -16.16 7.42 13.96
C ILE A 88 -15.94 6.50 15.18
N ALA A 89 -15.92 7.05 16.39
CA ALA A 89 -15.66 6.28 17.61
C ALA A 89 -16.71 5.17 17.85
N ARG A 90 -17.96 5.40 17.43
CA ARG A 90 -19.05 4.40 17.54
C ARG A 90 -18.84 3.17 16.65
N GLN A 91 -17.92 3.26 15.70
CA GLN A 91 -17.55 2.18 14.81
C GLN A 91 -16.33 1.39 15.30
N ASN A 92 -15.97 1.52 16.59
CA ASN A 92 -14.82 0.86 17.20
C ASN A 92 -13.50 1.22 16.50
N ALA A 93 -13.28 2.51 16.25
CA ALA A 93 -12.06 3.05 15.64
C ALA A 93 -11.43 4.10 16.58
N GLU A 94 -10.37 3.70 17.28
CA GLU A 94 -9.74 4.52 18.33
C GLU A 94 -8.36 5.08 17.93
N ASP A 95 -7.66 4.38 17.03
CA ASP A 95 -6.29 4.67 16.65
C ASP A 95 -6.16 5.17 15.22
N GLY A 96 -5.06 5.89 15.01
CA GLY A 96 -4.58 6.16 13.68
C GLY A 96 -3.22 6.83 13.67
N ALA A 97 -2.67 6.96 12.47
CA ALA A 97 -1.37 7.55 12.23
C ALA A 97 -1.39 8.35 10.92
N VAL A 98 -0.59 9.41 10.87
CA VAL A 98 -0.46 10.29 9.70
C VAL A 98 1.02 10.55 9.44
N LEU A 99 1.44 10.36 8.19
CA LEU A 99 2.79 10.64 7.73
C LEU A 99 2.74 11.52 6.48
N VAL A 100 3.51 12.60 6.46
CA VAL A 100 3.63 13.50 5.31
C VAL A 100 5.08 13.59 4.87
N LEU A 101 5.32 13.42 3.57
CA LEU A 101 6.64 13.45 2.95
C LEU A 101 6.71 14.53 1.86
N ASP A 102 7.87 15.18 1.73
CA ASP A 102 8.24 15.89 0.50
C ASP A 102 8.80 14.91 -0.54
N ASN A 103 8.23 14.94 -1.74
CA ASN A 103 8.57 14.00 -2.80
C ASN A 103 9.98 14.24 -3.32
N ALA A 104 10.43 15.48 -3.44
CA ALA A 104 11.73 15.78 -4.00
C ALA A 104 12.85 15.43 -3.01
N SER A 105 12.78 15.96 -1.78
CA SER A 105 13.85 15.80 -0.79
C SER A 105 13.80 14.48 -0.04
N GLY A 106 12.61 13.88 0.13
CA GLY A 106 12.43 12.73 1.03
C GLY A 106 12.37 13.12 2.51
N GLU A 107 12.25 14.41 2.81
CA GLU A 107 12.04 14.89 4.17
C GLU A 107 10.66 14.49 4.69
N VAL A 108 10.61 14.06 5.94
CA VAL A 108 9.37 13.86 6.69
C VAL A 108 8.92 15.21 7.24
N LEU A 109 7.75 15.67 6.83
CA LEU A 109 7.19 16.97 7.22
C LEU A 109 6.22 16.86 8.40
N ALA A 110 5.56 15.72 8.58
CA ALA A 110 4.72 15.42 9.74
C ALA A 110 4.78 13.93 10.07
N TRP A 111 4.81 13.60 11.37
CA TRP A 111 4.83 12.24 11.92
C TRP A 111 3.87 12.16 13.13
N VAL A 112 2.67 11.67 12.90
CA VAL A 112 1.67 11.43 13.95
C VAL A 112 1.59 9.92 14.16
N GLY A 113 2.14 9.44 15.27
CA GLY A 113 2.22 8.00 15.58
C GLY A 113 0.97 7.40 16.23
N SER A 114 0.16 8.21 16.91
CA SER A 114 -1.04 7.78 17.62
C SER A 114 -2.07 8.91 17.67
N SER A 115 -3.32 8.55 17.98
CA SER A 115 -4.40 9.47 18.31
C SER A 115 -4.26 10.11 19.71
N GLY A 116 -3.31 9.63 20.53
CA GLY A 116 -3.01 10.14 21.87
C GLY A 116 -4.07 9.72 22.87
N ALA A 117 -4.67 10.66 23.60
CA ALA A 117 -5.66 10.37 24.64
C ALA A 117 -6.96 9.67 24.17
N LEU A 118 -7.14 9.45 22.87
CA LEU A 118 -8.24 8.64 22.32
C LEU A 118 -7.90 7.15 22.25
N SER A 119 -6.60 6.80 22.32
CA SER A 119 -6.08 5.44 22.19
C SER A 119 -5.95 4.81 23.58
N ASP A 120 -6.30 3.53 23.68
CA ASP A 120 -5.98 2.70 24.84
C ASP A 120 -4.51 2.19 24.82
N ALA A 121 -3.78 2.43 23.72
CA ALA A 121 -2.35 2.11 23.59
C ALA A 121 -1.56 3.28 22.95
N PRO A 122 -1.56 4.48 23.57
CA PRO A 122 -1.03 5.70 22.97
C PRO A 122 0.48 5.69 22.70
N GLU A 123 1.21 4.74 23.29
CA GLU A 123 2.65 4.52 23.09
C GLU A 123 2.97 3.71 21.81
N VAL A 124 1.96 3.10 21.17
CA VAL A 124 2.14 2.34 19.94
C VAL A 124 2.29 3.30 18.76
N ASP A 125 3.48 3.36 18.18
CA ASP A 125 3.74 4.16 16.98
C ASP A 125 3.20 3.47 15.71
N GLY A 126 1.97 3.82 15.33
CA GLY A 126 1.30 3.38 14.11
C GLY A 126 2.05 3.73 12.81
N VAL A 127 3.01 4.68 12.83
CA VAL A 127 3.86 4.93 11.66
C VAL A 127 4.81 3.75 11.40
N THR A 128 5.26 3.07 12.45
CA THR A 128 6.26 1.99 12.40
C THR A 128 5.70 0.61 12.72
N ALA A 129 4.48 0.52 13.25
CA ALA A 129 3.80 -0.75 13.45
C ALA A 129 3.57 -1.46 12.12
N LEU A 130 3.82 -2.77 12.09
CA LEU A 130 3.52 -3.61 10.94
C LEU A 130 2.04 -4.01 10.97
N ARG A 131 1.36 -3.82 9.85
CA ARG A 131 -0.10 -4.00 9.69
C ARG A 131 -0.41 -4.49 8.28
N GLN A 132 -1.54 -5.15 8.08
CA GLN A 132 -1.92 -5.64 6.76
C GLN A 132 -2.14 -4.47 5.79
N ALA A 133 -1.42 -4.48 4.66
CA ALA A 133 -1.42 -3.38 3.70
C ALA A 133 -2.78 -3.18 2.99
N GLY A 134 -3.57 -4.25 2.87
CA GLY A 134 -4.80 -4.26 2.09
C GLY A 134 -4.58 -3.89 0.62
N SER A 135 -5.60 -3.31 -0.01
CA SER A 135 -5.55 -2.91 -1.43
C SER A 135 -4.53 -1.81 -1.79
N THR A 136 -3.75 -1.29 -0.83
CA THR A 136 -2.68 -0.32 -1.10
C THR A 136 -1.53 -0.91 -1.92
N LEU A 137 -1.40 -2.24 -2.02
CA LEU A 137 -0.35 -2.88 -2.81
C LEU A 137 -0.67 -2.98 -4.31
N LYS A 138 -1.94 -2.85 -4.70
CA LYS A 138 -2.39 -3.02 -6.10
C LYS A 138 -1.64 -2.10 -7.09
N PRO A 139 -1.39 -0.81 -6.81
CA PRO A 139 -0.63 0.04 -7.74
C PRO A 139 0.72 -0.55 -8.16
N PHE A 140 1.45 -1.19 -7.24
CA PHE A 140 2.73 -1.82 -7.54
C PHE A 140 2.55 -3.09 -8.40
N LEU A 141 1.47 -3.85 -8.18
CA LEU A 141 1.15 -5.02 -9.01
C LEU A 141 0.88 -4.63 -10.46
N TYR A 142 0.02 -3.62 -10.66
CA TYR A 142 -0.30 -3.14 -12.00
C TYR A 142 0.89 -2.44 -12.66
N ALA A 143 1.73 -1.72 -11.91
CA ALA A 143 2.99 -1.18 -12.42
C ALA A 143 3.88 -2.29 -12.99
N LEU A 144 4.08 -3.38 -12.24
CA LEU A 144 4.85 -4.54 -12.70
C LEU A 144 4.22 -5.19 -13.95
N ALA A 145 2.89 -5.33 -13.99
CA ALA A 145 2.19 -5.90 -15.13
C ALA A 145 2.34 -5.06 -16.41
N PHE A 146 2.31 -3.73 -16.28
CA PHE A 146 2.52 -2.81 -17.40
C PHE A 146 3.99 -2.78 -17.84
N GLU A 147 4.92 -2.81 -16.88
CA GLU A 147 6.36 -2.86 -17.14
C GLU A 147 6.75 -4.13 -17.92
N ARG A 148 6.20 -5.28 -17.54
CA ARG A 148 6.40 -6.56 -18.23
C ARG A 148 5.61 -6.70 -19.53
N ARG A 149 4.77 -5.71 -19.86
CA ARG A 149 3.86 -5.71 -21.02
C ARG A 149 2.86 -6.88 -21.00
N ASP A 150 2.61 -7.43 -19.82
CA ASP A 150 1.60 -8.45 -19.60
C ASP A 150 0.19 -7.87 -19.72
N LEU A 151 0.04 -6.62 -19.31
CA LEU A 151 -1.18 -5.85 -19.44
C LEU A 151 -0.87 -4.44 -19.96
N THR A 152 -1.91 -3.79 -20.46
CA THR A 152 -1.99 -2.34 -20.65
C THR A 152 -3.12 -1.81 -19.77
N ALA A 153 -3.22 -0.50 -19.57
CA ALA A 153 -4.36 0.11 -18.89
C ALA A 153 -5.71 -0.25 -19.55
N ALA A 154 -5.69 -0.57 -20.84
CA ALA A 154 -6.85 -0.95 -21.62
C ALA A 154 -7.17 -2.46 -21.59
N SER A 155 -6.24 -3.31 -21.13
CA SER A 155 -6.42 -4.76 -21.17
C SER A 155 -7.63 -5.18 -20.34
N LEU A 156 -8.48 -6.03 -20.92
CA LEU A 156 -9.69 -6.54 -20.28
C LEU A 156 -9.36 -7.71 -19.34
N ILE A 157 -9.92 -7.66 -18.15
CA ILE A 157 -9.77 -8.64 -17.07
C ILE A 157 -11.17 -9.05 -16.61
N ASP A 158 -11.38 -10.35 -16.46
CA ASP A 158 -12.68 -10.89 -16.05
C ASP A 158 -12.90 -10.77 -14.54
N ASP A 159 -13.85 -9.93 -14.15
CA ASP A 159 -14.37 -9.82 -12.79
C ASP A 159 -15.56 -10.77 -12.61
N SER A 160 -15.28 -12.06 -12.52
CA SER A 160 -16.25 -13.15 -12.32
C SER A 160 -15.77 -14.11 -11.21
N PRO A 161 -16.64 -14.94 -10.60
CA PRO A 161 -16.23 -15.85 -9.53
C PRO A 161 -14.96 -16.63 -9.86
N LEU A 162 -14.01 -16.62 -8.92
CA LEU A 162 -12.71 -17.25 -9.06
C LEU A 162 -12.48 -18.22 -7.91
N ALA A 163 -12.03 -19.42 -8.23
CA ALA A 163 -11.59 -20.41 -7.27
C ALA A 163 -10.20 -20.91 -7.69
N LEU A 164 -9.21 -20.76 -6.79
CA LEU A 164 -7.82 -21.13 -7.03
C LEU A 164 -7.43 -22.24 -6.06
N THR A 165 -6.96 -23.36 -6.60
CA THR A 165 -6.36 -24.42 -5.78
C THR A 165 -4.97 -23.99 -5.36
N THR A 166 -4.73 -23.93 -4.06
CA THR A 166 -3.42 -23.61 -3.47
C THR A 166 -2.90 -24.82 -2.69
N GLY A 167 -1.61 -24.82 -2.33
CA GLY A 167 -1.03 -25.87 -1.47
C GLY A 167 -1.76 -26.05 -0.13
N ASN A 168 -2.47 -25.02 0.34
CA ASN A 168 -3.17 -25.00 1.62
C ASN A 168 -4.70 -25.14 1.48
N GLY A 169 -5.20 -25.47 0.29
CA GLY A 169 -6.63 -25.64 0.02
C GLY A 169 -7.18 -24.66 -1.02
N LEU A 170 -8.51 -24.53 -1.06
CA LEU A 170 -9.20 -23.71 -2.05
C LEU A 170 -9.25 -22.24 -1.60
N TYR A 171 -8.71 -21.34 -2.42
CA TYR A 171 -8.78 -19.90 -2.24
C TYR A 171 -9.84 -19.28 -3.15
N VAL A 172 -10.84 -18.63 -2.55
CA VAL A 172 -11.98 -18.00 -3.26
C VAL A 172 -12.02 -16.51 -2.91
N PRO A 173 -11.33 -15.63 -3.67
CA PRO A 173 -11.39 -14.20 -3.42
C PRO A 173 -12.77 -13.64 -3.74
N GLN A 174 -13.17 -12.60 -3.00
CA GLN A 174 -14.41 -11.86 -3.23
C GLN A 174 -14.10 -10.36 -3.33
N ASN A 175 -14.91 -9.64 -4.12
CA ASN A 175 -14.90 -8.19 -4.14
C ASN A 175 -15.48 -7.63 -2.83
N TYR A 176 -15.22 -6.35 -2.57
CA TYR A 176 -15.79 -5.64 -1.43
C TYR A 176 -17.32 -5.57 -1.53
N GLU A 177 -17.82 -5.20 -2.72
CA GLU A 177 -19.22 -5.39 -3.09
C GLU A 177 -19.40 -6.81 -3.65
N PRO A 178 -20.49 -7.52 -3.29
CA PRO A 178 -20.70 -8.89 -3.75
C PRO A 178 -21.04 -9.01 -5.23
N GLN A 179 -21.27 -7.89 -5.94
CA GLN A 179 -21.53 -7.91 -7.38
C GLN A 179 -20.24 -7.99 -8.20
N TYR A 180 -20.30 -8.84 -9.22
CA TYR A 180 -19.29 -9.00 -10.25
C TYR A 180 -19.59 -8.06 -11.42
N ARG A 181 -18.55 -7.43 -11.97
CA ARG A 181 -18.67 -6.46 -13.08
C ARG A 181 -18.44 -7.06 -14.46
N GLY A 182 -18.12 -8.36 -14.53
CA GLY A 182 -17.76 -9.00 -15.79
C GLY A 182 -16.46 -8.41 -16.34
N TRP A 183 -16.40 -8.15 -17.65
CA TRP A 183 -15.17 -7.67 -18.28
C TRP A 183 -14.92 -6.19 -18.01
N VAL A 184 -13.81 -5.92 -17.33
CA VAL A 184 -13.36 -4.57 -16.99
C VAL A 184 -11.91 -4.36 -17.44
N SER A 185 -11.56 -3.16 -17.86
CA SER A 185 -10.19 -2.79 -18.16
C SER A 185 -9.34 -2.73 -16.89
N ALA A 186 -8.03 -2.92 -17.04
CA ALA A 186 -7.07 -2.76 -15.94
C ALA A 186 -7.17 -1.37 -15.28
N ARG A 187 -7.50 -0.31 -16.04
CA ARG A 187 -7.79 1.03 -15.52
C ARG A 187 -8.96 1.02 -14.55
N MET A 188 -10.13 0.50 -14.97
CA MET A 188 -11.32 0.47 -14.11
C MET A 188 -11.12 -0.47 -12.92
N ALA A 189 -10.44 -1.60 -13.13
CA ALA A 189 -10.12 -2.54 -12.06
C ALA A 189 -9.23 -1.94 -10.97
N LEU A 190 -8.15 -1.24 -11.35
CA LEU A 190 -7.27 -0.58 -10.38
C LEU A 190 -7.93 0.65 -9.75
N GLY A 191 -8.59 1.50 -10.55
CA GLY A 191 -9.27 2.71 -10.10
C GLY A 191 -10.41 2.41 -9.12
N GLY A 192 -11.24 1.42 -9.44
CA GLY A 192 -12.31 0.88 -8.60
C GLY A 192 -11.84 -0.11 -7.53
N SER A 193 -10.54 -0.42 -7.47
CA SER A 193 -9.94 -1.31 -6.47
C SER A 193 -10.54 -2.73 -6.40
N LEU A 194 -10.91 -3.31 -7.54
CA LEU A 194 -11.53 -4.64 -7.60
C LEU A 194 -10.56 -5.74 -7.15
N ASN A 195 -11.03 -6.72 -6.40
CA ASN A 195 -10.20 -7.77 -5.81
C ASN A 195 -9.92 -8.89 -6.81
N VAL A 196 -10.95 -9.39 -7.49
CA VAL A 196 -10.79 -10.53 -8.40
C VAL A 196 -9.87 -10.21 -9.58
N PRO A 197 -10.00 -9.07 -10.29
CA PRO A 197 -9.05 -8.68 -11.33
C PRO A 197 -7.62 -8.53 -10.83
N ALA A 198 -7.42 -8.05 -9.60
CA ALA A 198 -6.09 -7.95 -9.00
C ALA A 198 -5.50 -9.34 -8.73
N VAL A 199 -6.30 -10.29 -8.23
CA VAL A 199 -5.85 -11.68 -8.05
C VAL A 199 -5.52 -12.33 -9.39
N ARG A 200 -6.36 -12.18 -10.42
CA ARG A 200 -6.08 -12.69 -11.78
C ARG A 200 -4.80 -12.09 -12.36
N THR A 201 -4.56 -10.80 -12.12
CA THR A 201 -3.31 -10.13 -12.50
C THR A 201 -2.13 -10.78 -11.78
N LEU A 202 -2.23 -11.06 -10.48
CA LEU A 202 -1.17 -11.72 -9.73
C LEU A 202 -0.93 -13.17 -10.17
N VAL A 203 -1.98 -13.92 -10.53
CA VAL A 203 -1.84 -15.27 -11.11
C VAL A 203 -0.97 -15.22 -12.37
N ARG A 204 -1.19 -14.22 -13.23
CA ARG A 204 -0.39 -14.02 -14.44
C ARG A 204 1.07 -13.63 -14.14
N ILE A 205 1.29 -12.75 -13.17
CA ILE A 205 2.62 -12.18 -12.85
C ILE A 205 3.49 -13.13 -12.01
N GLY A 206 2.85 -13.91 -11.13
CA GLY A 206 3.50 -14.76 -10.13
C GLY A 206 3.72 -14.04 -8.78
N PRO A 207 3.38 -14.68 -7.64
CA PRO A 207 3.59 -14.13 -6.30
C PRO A 207 5.05 -13.74 -5.98
N GLU A 208 6.01 -14.55 -6.42
CA GLU A 208 7.46 -14.31 -6.19
C GLU A 208 7.92 -13.02 -6.86
N ALA A 209 7.61 -12.86 -8.15
CA ALA A 209 7.95 -11.66 -8.90
C ALA A 209 7.33 -10.39 -8.30
N PHE A 210 6.08 -10.49 -7.81
CA PHE A 210 5.43 -9.35 -7.18
C PHE A 210 6.05 -9.02 -5.81
N ARG A 211 6.37 -10.04 -5.00
CA ARG A 211 7.08 -9.87 -3.72
C ARG A 211 8.44 -9.21 -3.93
N ASP A 212 9.22 -9.65 -4.91
CA ASP A 212 10.52 -9.05 -5.25
C ASP A 212 10.38 -7.59 -5.69
N HIS A 213 9.35 -7.28 -6.47
CA HIS A 213 9.05 -5.91 -6.89
C HIS A 213 8.70 -5.02 -5.69
N LEU A 214 7.85 -5.48 -4.77
CA LEU A 214 7.58 -4.77 -3.51
C LEU A 214 8.87 -4.61 -2.68
N TYR A 215 9.68 -5.65 -2.57
CA TYR A 215 10.96 -5.58 -1.85
C TYR A 215 11.91 -4.54 -2.46
N ALA A 216 11.87 -4.37 -3.79
CA ALA A 216 12.57 -3.31 -4.50
C ALA A 216 11.95 -1.91 -4.27
N PHE A 217 10.65 -1.78 -3.96
CA PHE A 217 10.06 -0.51 -3.51
C PHE A 217 10.35 -0.15 -2.04
N GLY A 218 11.03 -1.03 -1.30
CA GLY A 218 11.41 -0.78 0.09
C GLY A 218 10.47 -1.43 1.13
N PHE A 219 9.56 -2.31 0.71
CA PHE A 219 8.75 -3.13 1.61
C PHE A 219 9.58 -4.26 2.25
N LYS A 220 10.55 -3.89 3.09
CA LYS A 220 11.54 -4.83 3.67
C LYS A 220 11.00 -5.72 4.78
N SER A 221 9.75 -5.52 5.21
CA SER A 221 9.03 -6.46 6.08
C SER A 221 8.65 -7.76 5.35
N LEU A 222 8.72 -7.79 4.02
CA LEU A 222 8.48 -8.99 3.21
C LEU A 222 9.71 -9.92 3.25
N THR A 223 9.87 -10.64 4.36
CA THR A 223 11.04 -11.51 4.60
C THR A 223 10.89 -12.91 4.01
N GLU A 224 9.65 -13.34 3.77
CA GLU A 224 9.36 -14.67 3.22
C GLU A 224 9.34 -14.65 1.69
N ASN A 225 9.35 -15.84 1.07
CA ASN A 225 9.22 -15.96 -0.38
C ASN A 225 7.77 -15.70 -0.85
N GLY A 226 7.57 -15.60 -2.15
CA GLY A 226 6.27 -15.35 -2.76
C GLY A 226 5.27 -16.49 -2.54
N GLU A 227 5.73 -17.73 -2.40
CA GLU A 227 4.86 -18.88 -2.11
C GLU A 227 4.21 -18.75 -0.74
N HIS A 228 4.94 -18.27 0.26
CA HIS A 228 4.42 -18.00 1.60
C HIS A 228 3.25 -17.02 1.56
N TYR A 229 3.38 -15.90 0.84
CA TYR A 229 2.30 -14.90 0.72
C TYR A 229 1.17 -15.37 -0.21
N GLY A 230 1.51 -16.14 -1.24
CA GLY A 230 0.57 -16.69 -2.21
C GLY A 230 -0.24 -15.62 -2.94
N PHE A 231 -1.40 -16.02 -3.48
CA PHE A 231 -2.28 -15.10 -4.23
C PHE A 231 -2.97 -14.04 -3.37
N SER A 232 -2.99 -14.24 -2.06
CA SER A 232 -3.52 -13.26 -1.10
C SER A 232 -2.70 -11.96 -1.06
N LEU A 233 -1.45 -11.99 -1.53
CA LEU A 233 -0.59 -10.82 -1.64
C LEU A 233 -1.19 -9.73 -2.52
N ALA A 234 -1.97 -10.08 -3.55
CA ALA A 234 -2.67 -9.11 -4.40
C ALA A 234 -3.68 -8.25 -3.63
N LEU A 235 -4.17 -8.77 -2.51
CA LEU A 235 -5.13 -8.12 -1.63
C LEU A 235 -4.46 -7.52 -0.38
N GLY A 236 -3.12 -7.58 -0.30
CA GLY A 236 -2.33 -7.00 0.78
C GLY A 236 -2.44 -7.71 2.11
N SER A 237 -2.45 -9.04 2.09
CA SER A 237 -2.31 -9.87 3.30
C SER A 237 -0.96 -9.70 4.00
N ALA A 238 0.06 -9.21 3.27
CA ALA A 238 1.36 -8.93 3.82
C ALA A 238 1.37 -7.71 4.75
N GLU A 239 2.18 -7.81 5.80
CA GLU A 239 2.35 -6.75 6.77
C GLU A 239 3.37 -5.71 6.30
N THR A 240 3.02 -4.43 6.45
CA THR A 240 3.85 -3.27 6.11
C THR A 240 3.65 -2.18 7.17
N SER A 241 4.60 -1.27 7.27
CA SER A 241 4.41 -0.02 8.03
C SER A 241 3.83 1.09 7.16
N LEU A 242 3.23 2.09 7.80
CA LEU A 242 2.82 3.34 7.14
C LEU A 242 4.02 4.03 6.51
N LEU A 243 5.19 3.94 7.14
CA LEU A 243 6.46 4.48 6.67
C LEU A 243 6.89 3.87 5.32
N MET A 244 6.85 2.53 5.20
CA MET A 244 7.16 1.82 3.96
C MET A 244 6.14 2.15 2.86
N LEU A 245 4.84 2.17 3.19
CA LEU A 245 3.80 2.56 2.25
C LEU A 245 3.99 3.98 1.73
N ALA A 246 4.24 4.95 2.62
CA ALA A 246 4.45 6.34 2.23
C ALA A 246 5.66 6.49 1.30
N ASN A 247 6.80 5.85 1.59
CA ASN A 247 7.96 5.95 0.71
C ASN A 247 7.78 5.18 -0.61
N GLY A 248 7.02 4.08 -0.60
CA GLY A 248 6.62 3.35 -1.80
C GLY A 248 5.77 4.23 -2.74
N TYR A 249 4.78 4.94 -2.20
CA TYR A 249 3.96 5.88 -2.97
C TYR A 249 4.74 7.13 -3.39
N ARG A 250 5.67 7.62 -2.57
CA ARG A 250 6.61 8.67 -2.97
C ARG A 250 7.48 8.23 -4.15
N THR A 251 7.88 6.96 -4.18
CA THR A 251 8.62 6.37 -5.30
C THR A 251 7.76 6.35 -6.58
N LEU A 252 6.46 6.06 -6.48
CA LEU A 252 5.53 6.21 -7.60
C LEU A 252 5.41 7.69 -8.04
N ALA A 253 5.28 8.61 -7.08
CA ALA A 253 5.26 10.06 -7.34
C ALA A 253 6.52 10.52 -8.09
N ASN A 254 7.66 9.88 -7.85
CA ASN A 254 8.95 10.14 -8.46
C ASN A 254 9.24 9.29 -9.71
N GLY A 255 8.22 8.69 -10.33
CA GLY A 255 8.37 7.96 -11.59
C GLY A 255 9.25 6.71 -11.46
N GLY A 256 9.15 6.01 -10.34
CA GLY A 256 9.90 4.77 -10.07
C GLY A 256 11.30 4.99 -9.50
N LEU A 257 11.65 6.20 -9.08
CA LEU A 257 12.91 6.51 -8.41
C LEU A 257 12.73 6.45 -6.89
N TRP A 258 13.30 5.41 -6.29
CA TRP A 258 13.33 5.21 -4.85
C TRP A 258 14.51 5.96 -4.24
N SER A 259 14.31 6.59 -3.08
CA SER A 259 15.38 7.18 -2.27
C SER A 259 15.04 7.06 -0.79
N PRO A 260 16.04 7.10 0.12
CA PRO A 260 15.78 7.06 1.55
C PRO A 260 15.03 8.31 2.04
N LEU A 261 14.39 8.18 3.20
CA LEU A 261 13.77 9.30 3.92
C LEU A 261 14.76 10.00 4.86
N HIS A 262 14.43 11.24 5.21
CA HIS A 262 15.18 12.08 6.14
C HIS A 262 14.25 12.72 7.17
N VAL A 263 14.68 12.78 8.44
CA VAL A 263 13.90 13.35 9.55
C VAL A 263 14.62 14.49 10.29
N THR A 264 15.87 14.79 9.91
CA THR A 264 16.71 15.82 10.52
C THR A 264 17.45 16.62 9.45
N GLN A 265 17.66 17.92 9.71
CA GLN A 265 18.48 18.74 8.81
C GLN A 265 19.97 18.44 9.02
N GLY A 266 20.69 18.08 7.95
CA GLY A 266 22.15 17.95 7.93
C GLY A 266 22.74 16.69 8.59
N ALA A 267 22.10 16.08 9.58
CA ALA A 267 22.56 14.84 10.21
C ALA A 267 21.86 13.60 9.61
N SER A 268 22.61 12.51 9.40
CA SER A 268 22.04 11.19 9.10
C SER A 268 21.59 10.49 10.39
N HIS A 269 20.73 11.14 11.18
CA HIS A 269 20.10 10.47 12.32
C HIS A 269 18.99 9.56 11.79
N ARG A 270 18.98 8.31 12.26
CA ARG A 270 17.90 7.37 11.94
C ARG A 270 17.04 7.21 13.18
N PRO A 271 15.72 7.34 13.06
CA PRO A 271 14.84 7.07 14.19
C PRO A 271 14.77 5.57 14.51
N CYS A 272 15.04 4.70 13.53
CA CYS A 272 14.99 3.25 13.66
C CYS A 272 15.57 2.57 12.41
N VAL A 273 15.94 1.29 12.51
CA VAL A 273 16.48 0.48 11.38
C VAL A 273 15.84 -0.91 11.24
N GLU A 274 15.12 -1.37 12.25
CA GLU A 274 14.48 -2.70 12.26
C GLU A 274 12.95 -2.60 12.14
N GLY A 275 12.29 -3.74 11.98
CA GLY A 275 10.84 -3.84 11.87
C GLY A 275 10.28 -2.93 10.77
N GLY A 276 9.28 -2.11 11.11
CA GLY A 276 8.64 -1.18 10.17
C GLY A 276 9.52 -0.03 9.65
N CYS A 277 10.79 0.06 10.08
CA CYS A 277 11.75 1.03 9.55
C CYS A 277 12.78 0.43 8.60
N SER A 278 12.76 -0.90 8.43
CA SER A 278 13.75 -1.64 7.66
C SER A 278 13.89 -1.09 6.24
N GLY A 279 15.11 -0.68 5.90
CA GLY A 279 15.48 -0.16 4.60
C GLY A 279 14.83 1.16 4.16
N VAL A 280 14.19 1.92 5.06
CA VAL A 280 13.56 3.21 4.70
C VAL A 280 14.50 4.41 4.85
N PHE A 281 15.38 4.40 5.84
CA PHE A 281 16.35 5.48 6.09
C PHE A 281 17.74 5.13 5.54
N ALA A 282 18.50 6.14 5.13
CA ALA A 282 19.82 5.96 4.50
C ALA A 282 20.84 5.31 5.46
N ALA A 283 21.55 4.25 5.04
CA ALA A 283 22.56 3.54 5.84
C ALA A 283 23.82 4.40 6.13
N LYS A 284 24.55 4.08 7.21
CA LYS A 284 25.79 4.78 7.62
C LYS A 284 26.84 3.78 7.20
N SER A 285 27.44 3.98 6.04
CA SER A 285 28.51 3.09 5.63
C SER A 285 29.75 3.41 6.46
N GLU A 286 30.16 2.45 7.30
CA GLU A 286 31.47 2.52 7.97
C GLU A 286 32.61 1.98 7.09
N ARG A 287 32.30 1.37 5.93
CA ARG A 287 33.28 0.64 5.09
C ARG A 287 33.44 1.14 3.64
N SER A 288 32.58 2.04 3.15
CA SER A 288 32.67 2.58 1.79
C SER A 288 32.81 4.11 1.78
N LYS A 289 33.80 4.62 1.05
CA LYS A 289 33.93 6.06 0.71
C LYS A 289 32.87 6.56 -0.28
N GLN A 290 31.89 5.71 -0.61
CA GLN A 290 30.73 6.05 -1.44
C GLN A 290 29.48 5.96 -0.56
N PRO A 291 28.62 7.00 -0.55
CA PRO A 291 27.39 6.99 0.24
C PRO A 291 26.53 5.81 -0.19
N GLU A 292 26.28 4.90 0.74
CA GLU A 292 25.43 3.75 0.50
C GLU A 292 23.97 4.24 0.53
N LEU A 293 23.29 4.12 -0.62
CA LEU A 293 21.90 4.50 -0.97
C LEU A 293 21.69 5.87 -1.65
N ALA A 294 22.37 6.06 -2.79
CA ALA A 294 21.91 6.98 -3.82
C ALA A 294 20.50 6.58 -4.34
N SER A 295 19.77 7.55 -4.89
CA SER A 295 18.50 7.28 -5.58
C SER A 295 18.67 6.16 -6.60
N ARG A 296 17.73 5.21 -6.62
CA ARG A 296 17.76 4.05 -7.52
C ARG A 296 16.43 3.91 -8.26
N ARG A 297 16.50 3.53 -9.53
CA ARG A 297 15.31 3.17 -10.32
C ARG A 297 14.86 1.77 -9.95
N VAL A 298 13.61 1.62 -9.56
CA VAL A 298 13.01 0.34 -9.09
C VAL A 298 11.81 -0.09 -9.92
N ALA A 299 11.31 0.81 -10.76
CA ALA A 299 10.27 0.55 -11.73
C ALA A 299 10.46 1.44 -12.96
N ASP A 300 9.92 0.99 -14.08
CA ASP A 300 9.87 1.73 -15.33
C ASP A 300 9.02 3.01 -15.20
N ALA A 301 9.51 4.11 -15.75
CA ALA A 301 8.85 5.41 -15.64
C ALA A 301 7.52 5.46 -16.40
N ALA A 302 7.40 4.76 -17.53
CA ALA A 302 6.18 4.72 -18.33
C ALA A 302 5.08 3.93 -17.62
N ALA A 303 5.41 2.77 -17.04
CA ALA A 303 4.48 1.97 -16.25
C ALA A 303 3.97 2.73 -15.01
N VAL A 304 4.87 3.37 -14.26
CA VAL A 304 4.50 4.17 -13.08
C VAL A 304 3.66 5.39 -13.46
N PHE A 305 3.96 6.04 -14.59
CA PHE A 305 3.17 7.16 -15.09
C PHE A 305 1.72 6.74 -15.37
N ILE A 306 1.51 5.60 -16.03
CA ILE A 306 0.17 5.06 -16.31
C ILE A 306 -0.58 4.73 -15.02
N VAL A 307 0.09 4.14 -14.03
CA VAL A 307 -0.51 3.88 -12.71
C VAL A 307 -0.92 5.18 -12.02
N ALA A 308 -0.06 6.21 -12.04
CA ALA A 308 -0.37 7.51 -11.45
C ALA A 308 -1.57 8.18 -12.16
N ASP A 309 -1.65 8.07 -13.49
CA ASP A 309 -2.78 8.56 -14.28
C ASP A 309 -4.08 7.87 -13.86
N ILE A 310 -4.11 6.53 -13.79
CA ILE A 310 -5.27 5.74 -13.33
C ILE A 310 -5.70 6.14 -11.91
N LEU A 311 -4.75 6.31 -10.99
CA LEU A 311 -5.02 6.69 -9.61
C LEU A 311 -5.44 8.15 -9.44
N SER A 312 -5.26 8.99 -10.45
CA SER A 312 -5.72 10.40 -10.47
C SER A 312 -7.06 10.58 -11.19
N ASP A 313 -7.45 9.61 -12.02
CA ASP A 313 -8.63 9.65 -12.84
C ASP A 313 -9.90 9.36 -12.03
N ARG A 314 -10.81 10.34 -11.96
CA ARG A 314 -12.10 10.20 -11.28
C ARG A 314 -13.05 9.24 -12.00
N ALA A 315 -13.01 9.19 -13.32
CA ALA A 315 -13.84 8.26 -14.10
C ALA A 315 -13.44 6.81 -13.83
N ALA A 316 -12.15 6.53 -13.64
CA ALA A 316 -11.64 5.20 -13.32
C ALA A 316 -12.17 4.61 -11.99
N ARG A 317 -12.65 5.47 -11.10
CA ARG A 317 -13.10 5.09 -9.73
C ARG A 317 -14.60 5.24 -9.50
N VAL A 318 -15.32 5.86 -10.44
CA VAL A 318 -16.73 6.23 -10.26
C VAL A 318 -17.61 5.04 -9.88
N GLY A 319 -17.36 3.88 -10.49
CA GLY A 319 -18.18 2.70 -10.25
C GLY A 319 -18.11 2.20 -8.81
N THR A 320 -17.03 2.44 -8.06
CA THR A 320 -16.88 1.98 -6.67
C THR A 320 -17.05 3.09 -5.66
N PHE A 321 -16.53 4.29 -5.95
CA PHE A 321 -16.49 5.40 -4.97
C PHE A 321 -17.47 6.53 -5.29
N GLY A 322 -18.23 6.45 -6.38
CA GLY A 322 -19.09 7.52 -6.87
C GLY A 322 -18.31 8.65 -7.57
N LEU A 323 -19.07 9.60 -8.14
CA LEU A 323 -18.50 10.77 -8.84
C LEU A 323 -17.76 11.71 -7.90
N GLU A 324 -18.29 11.86 -6.69
CA GLU A 324 -17.72 12.69 -5.63
C GLU A 324 -17.29 11.80 -4.47
N SER A 325 -16.04 11.95 -4.05
CA SER A 325 -15.46 11.21 -2.92
C SER A 325 -14.32 11.98 -2.28
N TRP A 326 -13.90 11.53 -1.10
CA TRP A 326 -12.71 12.05 -0.40
C TRP A 326 -11.40 11.91 -1.19
N LEU A 327 -11.41 11.20 -2.33
CA LEU A 327 -10.26 11.08 -3.22
C LEU A 327 -10.29 12.08 -4.39
N ALA A 328 -11.40 12.81 -4.60
CA ALA A 328 -11.61 13.74 -5.71
C ALA A 328 -11.15 15.19 -5.42
N THR A 329 -9.85 15.48 -5.49
CA THR A 329 -9.27 16.80 -5.15
C THR A 329 -9.42 17.83 -6.29
N PRO A 330 -9.44 19.14 -6.01
CA PRO A 330 -9.51 20.19 -7.04
C PRO A 330 -8.17 20.45 -7.76
N TYR A 331 -7.10 19.79 -7.33
CA TYR A 331 -5.76 19.82 -7.92
C TYR A 331 -5.34 18.40 -8.30
N TRP A 332 -4.28 18.24 -9.10
CA TRP A 332 -3.85 16.89 -9.45
C TRP A 332 -3.29 16.14 -8.23
N SER A 333 -3.88 14.98 -7.96
CA SER A 333 -3.35 14.00 -7.01
C SER A 333 -3.73 12.59 -7.42
N ALA A 334 -2.86 11.63 -7.13
CA ALA A 334 -3.11 10.20 -7.27
C ALA A 334 -3.28 9.59 -5.88
N ALA A 335 -4.30 8.77 -5.66
CA ALA A 335 -4.57 8.19 -4.35
C ALA A 335 -5.10 6.77 -4.44
N LYS A 336 -4.86 5.98 -3.39
CA LYS A 336 -5.35 4.61 -3.26
C LYS A 336 -5.74 4.34 -1.81
N THR A 337 -6.92 3.76 -1.65
CA THR A 337 -7.41 3.23 -0.37
C THR A 337 -6.96 1.79 -0.15
N GLY A 338 -6.86 1.38 1.10
CA GLY A 338 -6.71 -0.01 1.50
C GLY A 338 -7.63 -0.33 2.67
N THR A 339 -8.18 -1.53 2.66
CA THR A 339 -8.93 -2.11 3.78
C THR A 339 -8.41 -3.53 3.95
N SER A 340 -7.95 -3.88 5.15
CA SER A 340 -7.55 -5.26 5.45
C SER A 340 -8.76 -6.14 5.73
N LYS A 341 -8.52 -7.44 5.94
CA LYS A 341 -9.58 -8.39 6.26
C LYS A 341 -10.26 -7.99 7.57
N ASP A 342 -11.58 -8.19 7.65
CA ASP A 342 -12.42 -7.85 8.80
C ASP A 342 -12.32 -6.38 9.23
N MET A 343 -11.92 -5.47 8.33
CA MET A 343 -11.81 -4.03 8.59
C MET A 343 -10.91 -3.69 9.79
N ARG A 344 -9.81 -4.41 9.99
CA ARG A 344 -8.85 -4.12 11.08
C ARG A 344 -7.94 -2.92 10.77
N ASP A 345 -7.62 -2.72 9.50
CA ASP A 345 -6.75 -1.66 9.03
C ASP A 345 -7.39 -0.92 7.86
N ASN A 346 -7.49 0.40 8.00
CA ASN A 346 -7.96 1.31 6.97
C ASN A 346 -6.84 2.26 6.57
N TRP A 347 -6.54 2.29 5.28
CA TRP A 347 -5.48 3.09 4.72
C TRP A 347 -6.01 4.06 3.66
N CYS A 348 -5.39 5.23 3.61
CA CYS A 348 -5.43 6.09 2.44
C CYS A 348 -4.02 6.63 2.21
N VAL A 349 -3.45 6.29 1.05
CA VAL A 349 -2.12 6.78 0.65
C VAL A 349 -2.25 7.45 -0.70
N GLY A 350 -1.72 8.65 -0.81
CA GLY A 350 -1.80 9.41 -2.06
C GLY A 350 -0.74 10.49 -2.14
N PHE A 351 -0.50 10.95 -3.36
CA PHE A 351 0.53 11.91 -3.67
C PHE A 351 0.03 12.97 -4.65
N SER A 352 0.58 14.16 -4.51
CA SER A 352 0.54 15.25 -5.47
C SER A 352 1.90 15.35 -6.16
N SER A 353 2.11 16.39 -6.98
CA SER A 353 3.42 16.66 -7.58
C SER A 353 4.54 16.82 -6.53
N ARG A 354 4.23 17.43 -5.37
CA ARG A 354 5.21 17.73 -4.32
C ARG A 354 5.13 16.87 -3.07
N TYR A 355 3.93 16.48 -2.64
CA TYR A 355 3.75 15.82 -1.35
C TYR A 355 3.23 14.40 -1.50
N THR A 356 3.63 13.50 -0.60
CA THR A 356 2.98 12.21 -0.36
C THR A 356 2.43 12.19 1.06
N VAL A 357 1.16 11.83 1.21
CA VAL A 357 0.46 11.71 2.48
C VAL A 357 -0.03 10.28 2.64
N ALA A 358 0.27 9.67 3.77
CA ALA A 358 -0.20 8.34 4.14
C ALA A 358 -0.94 8.43 5.47
N VAL A 359 -2.11 7.79 5.53
CA VAL A 359 -2.94 7.72 6.72
C VAL A 359 -3.31 6.28 7.01
N TRP A 360 -3.23 5.89 8.28
CA TRP A 360 -3.78 4.67 8.84
C TRP A 360 -4.83 4.98 9.89
N VAL A 361 -5.89 4.19 9.94
CA VAL A 361 -6.92 4.17 10.98
C VAL A 361 -7.19 2.71 11.34
N GLY A 362 -7.32 2.40 12.63
CA GLY A 362 -7.55 1.04 13.12
C GLY A 362 -7.60 1.02 14.64
N ASN A 363 -7.28 -0.14 15.23
CA ASN A 363 -7.07 -0.29 16.66
C ASN A 363 -5.70 -0.93 16.90
N ALA A 364 -4.93 -0.39 17.84
CA ALA A 364 -3.58 -0.85 18.14
C ALA A 364 -3.58 -2.30 18.65
N ALA A 365 -4.61 -2.69 19.39
CA ALA A 365 -4.85 -4.07 19.81
C ALA A 365 -5.17 -5.03 18.64
N GLY A 366 -5.46 -4.50 17.45
CA GLY A 366 -5.78 -5.26 16.25
C GLY A 366 -7.25 -5.67 16.14
N GLU A 367 -8.13 -5.16 17.01
CA GLU A 367 -9.58 -5.38 16.95
C GLU A 367 -10.20 -4.82 15.66
N ALA A 368 -11.28 -5.46 15.20
CA ALA A 368 -12.01 -5.04 14.01
C ALA A 368 -12.78 -3.74 14.25
N MET A 369 -12.78 -2.85 13.25
CA MET A 369 -13.75 -1.76 13.16
C MET A 369 -15.07 -2.27 12.58
N HIS A 370 -16.11 -1.44 12.65
CA HIS A 370 -17.46 -1.75 12.13
C HIS A 370 -17.87 -0.76 11.05
N ASP A 371 -18.15 -1.23 9.84
CA ASP A 371 -18.59 -0.39 8.71
C ASP A 371 -17.64 0.78 8.36
N VAL A 372 -16.35 0.65 8.70
CA VAL A 372 -15.31 1.61 8.33
C VAL A 372 -14.38 0.98 7.31
N SER A 373 -14.18 1.66 6.19
CA SER A 373 -13.22 1.28 5.17
C SER A 373 -12.22 2.41 4.93
N GLY A 374 -11.22 2.19 4.06
CA GLY A 374 -10.28 3.25 3.70
C GLY A 374 -10.93 4.55 3.21
N ILE A 375 -12.13 4.50 2.58
CA ILE A 375 -12.82 5.71 2.09
C ILE A 375 -13.56 6.49 3.18
N SER A 376 -14.01 5.82 4.25
CA SER A 376 -14.75 6.46 5.36
C SER A 376 -13.89 6.74 6.58
N GLY A 377 -12.80 6.00 6.79
CA GLY A 377 -11.85 6.18 7.89
C GLY A 377 -10.68 7.10 7.53
N ALA A 378 -9.76 6.60 6.70
CA ALA A 378 -8.48 7.26 6.43
C ALA A 378 -8.54 8.38 5.36
N ALA A 379 -9.42 8.25 4.35
CA ALA A 379 -9.50 9.20 3.25
C ALA A 379 -9.92 10.64 3.64
N PRO A 380 -10.84 10.86 4.60
CA PRO A 380 -11.16 12.21 5.08
C PRO A 380 -9.94 12.93 5.67
N ILE A 381 -9.15 12.25 6.50
CA ILE A 381 -7.92 12.80 7.08
C ILE A 381 -6.91 13.11 5.98
N TRP A 382 -6.73 12.17 5.03
CA TRP A 382 -5.84 12.36 3.89
C TRP A 382 -6.21 13.60 3.07
N ARG A 383 -7.52 13.77 2.76
CA ARG A 383 -8.02 14.90 2.00
C ARG A 383 -7.72 16.22 2.69
N GLU A 384 -8.04 16.31 3.98
CA GLU A 384 -7.85 17.56 4.73
C GLU A 384 -6.38 17.96 4.85
N VAL A 385 -5.49 16.98 5.06
CA VAL A 385 -4.04 17.22 5.09
C VAL A 385 -3.53 17.66 3.71
N MET A 386 -3.97 17.00 2.64
CA MET A 386 -3.62 17.41 1.26
C MET A 386 -4.13 18.82 0.95
N ASP A 387 -5.37 19.14 1.33
CA ASP A 387 -5.93 20.48 1.14
C ASP A 387 -5.16 21.52 1.95
N ARG A 388 -4.72 21.20 3.17
CA ARG A 388 -3.87 22.09 3.97
C ARG A 388 -2.54 22.37 3.27
N LEU A 389 -1.91 21.34 2.69
CA LEU A 389 -0.64 21.47 1.96
C LEU A 389 -0.76 22.31 0.68
N HIS A 390 -1.95 22.33 0.06
CA HIS A 390 -2.21 23.09 -1.18
C HIS A 390 -2.96 24.43 -0.96
N ARG A 391 -3.31 24.78 0.29
CA ARG A 391 -3.95 26.07 0.62
C ARG A 391 -2.93 27.18 0.81
N GLY A 392 -3.13 28.31 0.11
CA GLY A 392 -2.44 29.58 0.39
C GLY A 392 -0.93 29.58 0.16
N GLY A 393 -0.40 28.60 -0.58
CA GLY A 393 1.03 28.43 -0.80
C GLY A 393 1.60 29.36 -1.89
N SER A 394 2.85 29.75 -1.70
CA SER A 394 3.74 30.36 -2.71
C SER A 394 4.24 29.37 -3.78
N HIS A 395 3.73 28.14 -3.78
CA HIS A 395 4.15 27.07 -4.68
C HIS A 395 3.12 26.87 -5.79
N PRO A 396 3.55 26.50 -7.00
CA PRO A 396 2.63 26.29 -8.12
C PRO A 396 1.62 25.18 -7.79
N PRO A 397 0.37 25.30 -8.29
CA PRO A 397 -0.65 24.26 -8.12
C PRO A 397 -0.14 22.89 -8.57
N SER A 398 -0.58 21.84 -7.87
CA SER A 398 -0.23 20.49 -8.29
C SER A 398 -0.84 20.16 -9.65
N VAL A 399 0.01 19.85 -10.62
CA VAL A 399 -0.35 19.41 -11.97
C VAL A 399 0.24 18.04 -12.25
N ALA A 400 -0.40 17.29 -13.16
CA ALA A 400 0.15 16.04 -13.65
C ALA A 400 1.53 16.27 -14.26
N LYS A 401 2.48 15.37 -13.98
CA LYS A 401 3.77 15.39 -14.68
C LYS A 401 3.55 15.13 -16.17
N PRO A 402 4.34 15.72 -17.08
CA PRO A 402 4.28 15.36 -18.49
C PRO A 402 4.61 13.86 -18.66
N PRO A 403 4.06 13.20 -19.70
CA PRO A 403 4.37 11.80 -19.97
C PRO A 403 5.87 11.63 -20.21
N PRO A 404 6.53 10.63 -19.60
CA PRO A 404 7.93 10.35 -19.86
C PRO A 404 8.13 9.78 -21.27
N ALA A 405 9.39 9.70 -21.70
CA ALA A 405 9.74 9.02 -22.95
C ALA A 405 9.24 7.57 -22.95
N GLY A 406 8.80 7.08 -24.10
CA GLY A 406 8.26 5.72 -24.20
C GLY A 406 6.80 5.60 -23.75
N VAL A 407 6.07 6.71 -23.58
CA VAL A 407 4.61 6.72 -23.40
C VAL A 407 3.94 7.32 -24.63
N ALA A 408 2.89 6.67 -25.12
CA ALA A 408 2.06 7.16 -26.21
C ALA A 408 0.59 7.26 -25.77
N ARG A 409 -0.12 8.26 -26.30
CA ARG A 409 -1.56 8.44 -26.11
C ARG A 409 -2.31 8.02 -27.36
N GLN A 410 -3.39 7.27 -27.22
CA GLN A 410 -4.19 6.85 -28.35
C GLN A 410 -5.69 6.78 -28.01
N SER A 411 -6.54 7.07 -28.99
CA SER A 411 -7.97 6.79 -28.92
C SER A 411 -8.23 5.29 -28.91
N ILE A 412 -9.03 4.82 -27.96
CA ILE A 412 -9.46 3.43 -27.85
C ILE A 412 -10.97 3.30 -27.84
N ARG A 413 -11.46 2.15 -28.30
CA ARG A 413 -12.83 1.67 -28.06
C ARG A 413 -12.81 0.19 -27.69
N PHE A 414 -13.87 -0.25 -27.04
CA PHE A 414 -14.05 -1.62 -26.57
C PHE A 414 -15.04 -2.39 -27.45
N GLU A 415 -14.74 -3.65 -27.76
CA GLU A 415 -15.58 -4.55 -28.57
C GLU A 415 -15.68 -5.95 -27.90
N PRO A 416 -16.87 -6.55 -27.79
CA PRO A 416 -18.15 -6.03 -28.26
C PRO A 416 -18.82 -5.12 -27.19
N ALA A 417 -19.44 -4.02 -27.64
CA ALA A 417 -19.95 -2.96 -26.76
C ALA A 417 -21.12 -3.39 -25.86
N ASP A 418 -21.79 -4.50 -26.19
CA ASP A 418 -22.86 -5.10 -25.38
C ASP A 418 -22.34 -5.89 -24.17
N LYS A 419 -21.04 -6.24 -24.14
CA LYS A 419 -20.42 -7.02 -23.05
C LYS A 419 -19.42 -6.25 -22.21
N ILE A 420 -18.97 -5.09 -22.69
CA ILE A 420 -17.98 -4.26 -22.02
C ILE A 420 -18.62 -2.90 -21.76
N ASP A 421 -18.98 -2.65 -20.51
CA ASP A 421 -19.59 -1.40 -20.07
C ASP A 421 -18.51 -0.32 -19.83
N GLU A 422 -17.74 -0.02 -20.89
CA GLU A 422 -16.74 1.05 -20.88
C GLU A 422 -16.79 1.89 -22.15
N VAL A 423 -16.78 3.21 -21.96
CA VAL A 423 -16.80 4.17 -23.05
C VAL A 423 -15.44 4.29 -23.75
N ALA A 424 -15.50 4.61 -25.04
CA ALA A 424 -14.32 5.01 -25.80
C ALA A 424 -13.65 6.23 -25.18
N ARG A 425 -12.31 6.24 -25.15
CA ARG A 425 -11.52 7.28 -24.48
C ARG A 425 -10.13 7.43 -25.07
N GLN A 426 -9.41 8.47 -24.64
CA GLN A 426 -7.96 8.52 -24.80
C GLN A 426 -7.31 7.66 -23.71
N GLU A 427 -6.37 6.81 -24.10
CA GLU A 427 -5.67 5.93 -23.18
C GLU A 427 -4.15 6.05 -23.35
N TRP A 428 -3.41 5.89 -22.25
CA TRP A 428 -1.96 5.90 -22.24
C TRP A 428 -1.41 4.48 -22.35
N PHE A 429 -0.36 4.33 -23.16
CA PHE A 429 0.31 3.07 -23.41
C PHE A 429 1.82 3.22 -23.25
N VAL A 430 2.45 2.15 -22.78
CA VAL A 430 3.88 1.95 -22.99
C VAL A 430 4.12 1.82 -24.50
N ALA A 431 5.17 2.43 -25.01
CA ALA A 431 5.46 2.42 -26.44
C ALA A 431 5.54 0.98 -26.98
N GLY A 432 4.81 0.74 -28.07
CA GLY A 432 4.71 -0.59 -28.69
C GLY A 432 3.59 -1.49 -28.13
N THR A 433 2.82 -1.06 -27.13
CA THR A 433 1.67 -1.82 -26.60
C THR A 433 0.31 -1.21 -26.96
N GLY A 434 0.30 -0.11 -27.71
CA GLY A 434 -0.91 0.61 -28.11
C GLY A 434 -1.82 -0.17 -29.05
N MET A 435 -3.12 -0.08 -28.82
CA MET A 435 -4.17 -0.64 -29.68
C MET A 435 -5.36 0.32 -29.76
N SER A 436 -6.00 0.44 -30.92
CA SER A 436 -7.13 1.38 -31.11
C SER A 436 -8.48 0.72 -30.84
N VAL A 437 -8.52 -0.60 -30.88
CA VAL A 437 -9.70 -1.42 -30.63
C VAL A 437 -9.30 -2.52 -29.66
N VAL A 438 -9.87 -2.50 -28.47
CA VAL A 438 -9.66 -3.52 -27.44
C VAL A 438 -10.79 -4.52 -27.58
N ARG A 439 -10.44 -5.75 -27.97
CA ARG A 439 -11.41 -6.83 -28.15
C ARG A 439 -11.35 -7.81 -27.00
N LEU A 440 -12.50 -8.33 -26.59
CA LEU A 440 -12.51 -9.58 -25.85
C LEU A 440 -11.81 -10.64 -26.69
N ALA A 441 -10.79 -11.25 -26.10
CA ALA A 441 -10.16 -12.40 -26.70
C ALA A 441 -11.22 -13.51 -26.80
N GLU A 442 -11.40 -14.05 -28.01
CA GLU A 442 -12.16 -15.29 -28.17
C GLU A 442 -11.49 -16.36 -27.31
N GLY A 443 -12.25 -17.18 -26.57
CA GLY A 443 -11.73 -18.08 -25.50
C GLY A 443 -10.58 -19.03 -25.89
N LYS A 444 -10.25 -19.14 -27.18
CA LYS A 444 -9.07 -19.85 -27.70
C LYS A 444 -7.74 -19.09 -27.50
N ALA A 445 -7.76 -17.80 -27.17
CA ALA A 445 -6.60 -16.90 -27.22
C ALA A 445 -5.96 -16.51 -25.85
N LEU A 446 -6.50 -16.97 -24.72
CA LEU A 446 -6.04 -16.56 -23.37
C LEU A 446 -5.51 -17.69 -22.48
N ALA A 447 -5.59 -18.94 -22.93
CA ALA A 447 -5.09 -20.06 -22.16
C ALA A 447 -3.55 -19.97 -22.07
N HIS A 448 -3.07 -19.66 -20.87
CA HIS A 448 -1.65 -19.57 -20.53
C HIS A 448 -1.27 -20.60 -19.47
N ILE A 449 0.01 -20.90 -19.38
CA ILE A 449 0.58 -21.84 -18.42
C ILE A 449 0.40 -21.27 -17.02
N ALA A 450 -0.55 -21.82 -16.26
CA ALA A 450 -0.86 -21.38 -14.91
C ALA A 450 0.10 -21.99 -13.88
N TYR A 451 0.53 -23.24 -14.08
CA TYR A 451 1.48 -23.90 -13.19
C TYR A 451 2.21 -25.07 -13.87
N PRO A 452 3.51 -25.26 -13.61
CA PRO A 452 4.45 -24.33 -12.96
C PRO A 452 4.58 -23.01 -13.71
N GLY A 453 4.70 -21.90 -13.00
CA GLY A 453 4.85 -20.57 -13.59
C GLY A 453 6.30 -20.21 -13.91
N GLN A 454 6.50 -19.07 -14.56
CA GLN A 454 7.84 -18.54 -14.83
C GLN A 454 8.60 -18.28 -13.51
N GLY A 455 9.78 -18.88 -13.36
CA GLY A 455 10.65 -18.77 -12.20
C GLY A 455 10.24 -19.59 -10.98
N THR A 456 9.21 -20.44 -11.07
CA THR A 456 8.78 -21.30 -9.96
C THR A 456 9.94 -22.21 -9.50
N ILE A 457 10.09 -22.41 -8.19
CA ILE A 457 11.05 -23.35 -7.61
C ILE A 457 10.26 -24.43 -6.87
N ILE A 458 10.29 -25.66 -7.35
CA ILE A 458 9.63 -26.80 -6.71
C ILE A 458 10.63 -27.58 -5.86
N ALA A 459 10.32 -27.77 -4.58
CA ALA A 459 11.11 -28.61 -3.69
C ALA A 459 10.54 -30.04 -3.63
N LEU A 460 11.38 -31.04 -3.86
CA LEU A 460 11.05 -32.46 -3.64
C LEU A 460 11.44 -32.85 -2.22
N ASP A 461 10.48 -33.44 -1.51
CA ASP A 461 10.65 -33.99 -0.17
C ASP A 461 11.17 -35.43 -0.27
N ALA A 462 12.25 -35.75 0.43
CA ALA A 462 12.82 -37.09 0.42
C ALA A 462 11.93 -38.12 1.15
N ASP A 463 11.06 -37.67 2.05
CA ASP A 463 10.21 -38.53 2.89
C ASP A 463 8.86 -38.86 2.22
N ILE A 464 8.49 -38.13 1.16
CA ILE A 464 7.28 -38.40 0.39
C ILE A 464 7.61 -39.35 -0.78
N PRO A 465 6.88 -40.47 -0.96
CA PRO A 465 7.12 -41.35 -2.09
C PRO A 465 7.03 -40.62 -3.45
N PRO A 466 7.92 -40.89 -4.42
CA PRO A 466 7.97 -40.16 -5.70
C PRO A 466 6.66 -40.13 -6.48
N GLU A 467 5.84 -41.18 -6.36
CA GLU A 467 4.52 -41.25 -6.98
C GLU A 467 3.50 -40.27 -6.41
N ARG A 468 3.72 -39.77 -5.19
CA ARG A 468 2.88 -38.77 -4.50
C ARG A 468 3.39 -37.34 -4.65
N GLN A 469 4.54 -37.14 -5.32
CA GLN A 469 5.14 -35.83 -5.57
C GLN A 469 4.99 -35.40 -7.02
N ARG A 470 3.91 -35.81 -7.69
CA ARG A 470 3.65 -35.41 -9.07
C ARG A 470 3.13 -33.99 -9.12
N ILE A 471 3.53 -33.29 -10.18
CA ILE A 471 3.21 -31.89 -10.42
C ILE A 471 2.11 -31.84 -11.48
N ALA A 472 0.98 -31.26 -11.11
CA ALA A 472 -0.08 -30.99 -12.07
C ALA A 472 0.34 -29.86 -13.00
N LEU A 473 0.25 -30.08 -14.32
CA LEU A 473 0.42 -29.02 -15.30
C LEU A 473 -0.93 -28.33 -15.49
N GLN A 474 -0.99 -27.03 -15.23
CA GLN A 474 -2.26 -26.30 -15.21
C GLN A 474 -2.30 -25.22 -16.28
N LEU A 475 -3.46 -25.08 -16.89
CA LEU A 475 -3.78 -24.05 -17.87
C LEU A 475 -4.82 -23.09 -17.26
N SER A 476 -4.65 -21.79 -17.48
CA SER A 476 -5.52 -20.75 -16.91
C SER A 476 -6.90 -20.66 -17.57
N GLY A 477 -7.13 -21.39 -18.65
CA GLY A 477 -8.31 -21.31 -19.50
C GLY A 477 -8.56 -22.63 -20.23
N SER A 478 -9.59 -22.67 -21.08
CA SER A 478 -9.92 -23.89 -21.81
C SER A 478 -8.92 -24.15 -22.94
N PRO A 479 -8.32 -25.35 -23.00
CA PRO A 479 -7.40 -25.71 -24.08
C PRO A 479 -8.16 -25.83 -25.40
N ALA A 480 -7.56 -25.37 -26.50
CA ALA A 480 -8.10 -25.68 -27.81
C ALA A 480 -7.76 -27.13 -28.22
N PRO A 481 -8.57 -27.76 -29.09
CA PRO A 481 -8.31 -29.13 -29.53
C PRO A 481 -6.89 -29.32 -30.09
N GLY A 482 -6.20 -30.37 -29.63
CA GLY A 482 -4.86 -30.73 -30.08
C GLY A 482 -3.70 -29.98 -29.42
N TRP A 483 -3.97 -29.10 -28.44
CA TRP A 483 -2.91 -28.48 -27.66
C TRP A 483 -2.21 -29.50 -26.76
N GLN A 484 -0.90 -29.31 -26.58
CA GLN A 484 -0.02 -30.32 -25.97
C GLN A 484 1.04 -29.68 -25.09
N TRP A 485 1.27 -30.32 -23.95
CA TRP A 485 2.35 -29.99 -23.03
C TRP A 485 3.66 -30.64 -23.48
N ARG A 486 4.77 -29.89 -23.39
CA ARG A 486 6.12 -30.42 -23.55
C ARG A 486 7.01 -29.96 -22.40
N ILE A 487 7.78 -30.88 -21.83
CA ILE A 487 8.77 -30.58 -20.81
C ILE A 487 10.14 -30.98 -21.35
N ASP A 488 11.05 -30.01 -21.39
CA ASP A 488 12.41 -30.18 -21.92
C ASP A 488 12.44 -30.79 -23.32
N GLY A 489 11.52 -30.33 -24.18
CA GLY A 489 11.34 -30.81 -25.55
C GLY A 489 10.63 -32.15 -25.68
N LYS A 490 10.27 -32.84 -24.59
CA LYS A 490 9.57 -34.13 -24.61
C LYS A 490 8.06 -33.94 -24.40
N PRO A 491 7.19 -34.66 -25.13
CA PRO A 491 5.74 -34.64 -24.88
C PRO A 491 5.40 -35.07 -23.45
N ALA A 492 4.56 -34.29 -22.76
CA ALA A 492 4.12 -34.56 -21.39
C ALA A 492 2.64 -34.95 -21.31
N GLY A 493 1.82 -34.57 -22.30
CA GLY A 493 0.40 -34.94 -22.40
C GLY A 493 -0.40 -33.92 -23.21
N MET A 494 -1.70 -34.16 -23.40
CA MET A 494 -2.60 -33.16 -24.00
C MET A 494 -2.96 -32.09 -22.97
N ALA A 495 -3.16 -30.86 -23.42
CA ALA A 495 -3.55 -29.76 -22.55
C ALA A 495 -5.00 -29.87 -22.02
N SER A 496 -5.82 -30.70 -22.68
CA SER A 496 -7.18 -31.08 -22.25
C SER A 496 -7.22 -32.03 -21.06
N ASP A 497 -6.09 -32.64 -20.72
CA ASP A 497 -6.04 -33.73 -19.74
C ASP A 497 -5.42 -33.24 -18.44
N ASP A 498 -5.79 -33.86 -17.32
CA ASP A 498 -5.13 -33.65 -16.03
C ASP A 498 -3.74 -34.32 -16.04
N VAL A 499 -2.74 -33.59 -16.53
CA VAL A 499 -1.37 -34.10 -16.65
C VAL A 499 -0.63 -33.97 -15.31
N LEU A 500 -0.30 -35.12 -14.72
CA LEU A 500 0.53 -35.24 -13.52
C LEU A 500 1.97 -35.65 -13.88
N TRP A 501 2.83 -34.65 -14.09
CA TRP A 501 4.24 -34.83 -14.42
C TRP A 501 5.06 -35.34 -13.24
N ARG A 502 6.04 -36.21 -13.50
CA ARG A 502 7.01 -36.67 -12.50
C ARG A 502 8.24 -35.77 -12.52
N PRO A 503 8.47 -34.96 -11.49
CA PRO A 503 9.60 -34.04 -11.46
C PRO A 503 10.93 -34.77 -11.25
N SER A 504 12.00 -34.19 -11.80
CA SER A 504 13.38 -34.56 -11.51
C SER A 504 14.14 -33.32 -11.06
N PRO A 505 15.15 -33.40 -10.18
CA PRO A 505 15.94 -32.22 -9.82
C PRO A 505 16.65 -31.60 -11.04
N GLY A 506 16.58 -30.28 -11.20
CA GLY A 506 17.18 -29.58 -12.34
C GLY A 506 16.44 -28.30 -12.75
N HIS A 507 16.93 -27.64 -13.80
CA HIS A 507 16.21 -26.56 -14.47
C HIS A 507 15.39 -27.15 -15.61
N HIS A 508 14.14 -26.70 -15.73
CA HIS A 508 13.17 -27.23 -16.67
C HIS A 508 12.51 -26.14 -17.51
N HIS A 509 12.12 -26.52 -18.72
CA HIS A 509 11.33 -25.70 -19.63
C HIS A 509 9.99 -26.39 -19.89
N LEU A 510 8.88 -25.77 -19.48
CA LEU A 510 7.55 -26.21 -19.84
C LEU A 510 7.04 -25.35 -21.00
N VAL A 511 6.62 -26.02 -22.06
CA VAL A 511 6.11 -25.40 -23.30
C VAL A 511 4.67 -25.87 -23.50
N LEU A 512 3.79 -24.91 -23.79
CA LEU A 512 2.46 -25.16 -24.33
C LEU A 512 2.54 -24.99 -25.84
N ALA A 513 2.21 -26.03 -26.60
CA ALA A 513 2.24 -25.99 -28.06
C ALA A 513 0.86 -26.27 -28.67
N ASP A 514 0.59 -25.67 -29.82
CA ASP A 514 -0.65 -25.91 -30.57
C ASP A 514 -0.64 -27.27 -31.30
N ALA A 515 -1.76 -27.56 -31.98
CA ALA A 515 -1.94 -28.79 -32.74
C ALA A 515 -0.90 -28.98 -33.86
N ASN A 516 -0.29 -27.89 -34.35
CA ASN A 516 0.76 -27.93 -35.37
C ASN A 516 2.16 -27.98 -34.75
N GLY A 517 2.27 -28.04 -33.42
CA GLY A 517 3.53 -28.05 -32.69
C GLY A 517 4.22 -26.69 -32.59
N ARG A 518 3.53 -25.59 -32.93
CA ARG A 518 4.05 -24.23 -32.71
C ARG A 518 3.93 -23.89 -31.23
N GLU A 519 5.01 -23.35 -30.67
CA GLU A 519 5.04 -22.92 -29.28
C GLU A 519 4.12 -21.70 -29.09
N LEU A 520 3.15 -21.85 -28.19
CA LEU A 520 2.22 -20.80 -27.79
C LEU A 520 2.79 -20.01 -26.61
N GLU A 521 3.37 -20.72 -25.65
CA GLU A 521 3.98 -20.13 -24.47
C GLU A 521 5.07 -21.05 -23.91
N THR A 522 6.08 -20.46 -23.27
CA THR A 522 7.16 -21.20 -22.59
C THR A 522 7.42 -20.59 -21.23
N VAL A 523 7.50 -21.44 -20.21
CA VAL A 523 7.90 -21.07 -18.85
C VAL A 523 9.14 -21.85 -18.41
N ARG A 524 10.01 -21.19 -17.65
CA ARG A 524 11.21 -21.77 -17.04
C ARG A 524 11.01 -21.93 -15.55
N PHE A 525 11.34 -23.08 -14.99
CA PHE A 525 11.22 -23.34 -13.55
C PHE A 525 12.36 -24.26 -13.06
N GLU A 526 12.56 -24.32 -11.76
CA GLU A 526 13.61 -25.13 -11.12
C GLU A 526 12.97 -26.19 -10.21
N VAL A 527 13.53 -27.39 -10.17
CA VAL A 527 13.20 -28.44 -9.20
C VAL A 527 14.42 -28.73 -8.33
N ARG A 528 14.27 -28.64 -7.01
CA ARG A 528 15.34 -28.88 -6.03
C ARG A 528 15.02 -30.13 -5.21
N ALA A 529 16.02 -30.97 -4.99
CA ALA A 529 15.92 -32.03 -3.99
C ALA A 529 16.25 -31.46 -2.61
N LEU A 530 15.36 -31.61 -1.63
CA LEU A 530 15.69 -31.31 -0.23
C LEU A 530 16.67 -32.38 0.27
N LYS A 531 17.88 -31.94 0.66
CA LYS A 531 18.79 -32.81 1.42
C LYS A 531 18.22 -32.96 2.82
N GLY A 532 17.67 -34.14 3.12
CA GLY A 532 17.24 -34.48 4.48
C GLY A 532 18.37 -34.19 5.47
N LYS A 533 18.06 -33.46 6.55
CA LYS A 533 18.99 -33.30 7.68
C LYS A 533 19.31 -34.70 8.18
N ARG A 534 20.55 -35.16 8.02
CA ARG A 534 21.04 -36.32 8.77
C ARG A 534 20.87 -36.00 10.25
N ALA A 535 20.03 -36.77 10.93
CA ALA A 535 19.95 -36.74 12.38
C ALA A 535 21.36 -36.94 12.94
N LYS A 536 21.79 -36.01 13.80
CA LYS A 536 22.94 -36.15 14.68
C LYS A 536 22.45 -36.08 16.11
#